data_AF-A0A1V3Q977-F1
#
_entry.id   AF-A0A1V3Q977-F1
#
_cell.length_a   1.000
_cell.length_b   1.000
_cell.length_c   1.000
_cell.angle_alpha   90.00
_cell.angle_beta   90.00
_cell.angle_gamma   90.00
#
_symmetry.space_group_name_H-M   'P 1'
#
loop_
_entity.id
_entity.type
_entity.pdbx_description
1 polymer ?
#
loop_
_entity_poly.entity_id
_entity_poly.type
_entity_poly.pdbx_seq_one_letter_code
_entity_poly.pdbx_strand_id
1 'polypeptide(L)'
;MHRLAIVLVLLLATVACRAAIPVYGYQIVHAYPHDTSAYTEGLFYKDGYLYESTGEKGASSIRKVQLETGKVLQRHEVPSQYFGEGIVDWNGQLVQLTWQSETGFVYGLDDFKLRHTFSYPGEGWALTRNNRHIYMSDGSSVLRILDPDTLAAIGSIMVTADGVPVTNLNELEWVDGEIYANIWLTNRIARIDPATGHVVGWIDLTGLFDVNTLPRPVDDVLNGIAWDAQHDRLFVTGKNWPKLFEIKLVKRVAP
;
A
#
# COMPACT_ATOMS: atom_id res chain seq x y z
N MET A 1 -51.68 53.22 -1.04
CA MET A 1 -51.45 51.99 -1.84
C MET A 1 -50.13 52.15 -2.59
N HIS A 2 -49.32 51.09 -2.60
CA HIS A 2 -48.16 50.84 -3.47
C HIS A 2 -46.83 51.53 -3.09
N ARG A 3 -45.67 50.85 -3.06
CA ARG A 3 -45.30 49.44 -3.27
C ARG A 3 -43.92 49.24 -2.62
N LEU A 4 -43.76 48.19 -1.81
CA LEU A 4 -42.48 47.78 -1.22
C LEU A 4 -41.67 47.07 -2.32
N ALA A 5 -40.48 47.56 -2.65
CA ALA A 5 -39.57 46.89 -3.58
C ALA A 5 -38.76 45.83 -2.80
N ILE A 6 -39.07 44.56 -3.02
CA ILE A 6 -38.28 43.44 -2.52
C ILE A 6 -37.15 43.22 -3.53
N VAL A 7 -35.91 43.45 -3.10
CA VAL A 7 -34.72 43.08 -3.85
C VAL A 7 -34.44 41.60 -3.59
N LEU A 8 -34.67 40.77 -4.60
CA LEU A 8 -34.33 39.34 -4.58
C LEU A 8 -32.84 39.20 -4.92
N VAL A 9 -32.01 38.90 -3.93
CA VAL A 9 -30.61 38.52 -4.16
C VAL A 9 -30.59 37.06 -4.59
N LEU A 10 -30.34 36.80 -5.88
CA LEU A 10 -30.04 35.45 -6.36
C LEU A 10 -28.62 35.07 -5.92
N LEU A 11 -28.51 34.16 -4.95
CA LEU A 11 -27.27 33.41 -4.73
C LEU A 11 -27.09 32.41 -5.89
N LEU A 12 -26.23 32.75 -6.84
CA LEU A 12 -25.68 31.79 -7.79
C LEU A 12 -24.73 30.86 -7.03
N ALA A 13 -25.22 29.68 -6.65
CA ALA A 13 -24.36 28.59 -6.22
C ALA A 13 -23.54 28.13 -7.42
N THR A 14 -22.27 28.52 -7.50
CA THR A 14 -21.33 27.97 -8.46
C THR A 14 -21.06 26.52 -8.08
N VAL A 15 -21.72 25.58 -8.74
CA VAL A 15 -21.35 24.16 -8.67
C VAL A 15 -20.01 24.05 -9.38
N ALA A 16 -18.92 23.98 -8.61
CA ALA A 16 -17.61 23.67 -9.15
C ALA A 16 -17.66 22.26 -9.73
N CYS A 17 -17.63 22.14 -11.05
CA CYS A 17 -17.43 20.87 -11.72
C CYS A 17 -16.00 20.41 -11.39
N ARG A 18 -15.85 19.51 -10.40
CA ARG A 18 -14.57 18.86 -10.16
C ARG A 18 -14.26 17.98 -11.36
N ALA A 19 -13.08 18.16 -11.95
CA ALA A 19 -12.60 17.26 -12.98
C ALA A 19 -12.51 15.85 -12.42
N ALA A 20 -12.92 14.85 -13.20
CA ALA A 20 -12.88 13.46 -12.76
C ALA A 20 -11.46 13.03 -12.38
N ILE A 21 -11.34 12.20 -11.34
CA ILE A 21 -10.06 11.63 -10.92
C ILE A 21 -9.44 10.86 -12.11
N PRO A 22 -8.20 11.17 -12.53
CA PRO A 22 -7.57 10.53 -13.67
C PRO A 22 -7.34 9.04 -13.42
N VAL A 23 -7.52 8.22 -14.45
CA VAL A 23 -7.24 6.79 -14.42
C VAL A 23 -6.01 6.49 -15.27
N TYR A 24 -5.11 5.68 -14.74
CA TYR A 24 -3.91 5.20 -15.38
C TYR A 24 -4.07 3.70 -15.65
N GLY A 25 -3.73 3.27 -16.87
CA GLY A 25 -3.38 1.88 -17.13
C GLY A 25 -1.89 1.67 -16.88
N TYR A 26 -1.36 0.59 -17.43
CA TYR A 26 0.04 0.21 -17.27
C TYR A 26 0.62 -0.33 -18.58
N GLN A 27 1.94 -0.23 -18.68
CA GLN A 27 2.76 -0.99 -19.61
C GLN A 27 3.73 -1.84 -18.79
N ILE A 28 3.79 -3.14 -19.04
CA ILE A 28 4.79 -4.02 -18.43
C ILE A 28 6.16 -3.71 -19.04
N VAL A 29 7.13 -3.35 -18.20
CA VAL A 29 8.54 -3.18 -18.60
C VAL A 29 9.26 -4.51 -18.47
N HIS A 30 9.13 -5.15 -17.30
CA HIS A 30 9.72 -6.44 -16.98
C HIS A 30 8.76 -7.30 -16.15
N ALA A 31 8.93 -8.61 -16.26
CA ALA A 31 8.27 -9.59 -15.38
C ALA A 31 9.34 -10.49 -14.76
N TYR A 32 9.43 -10.47 -13.45
CA TYR A 32 10.39 -11.23 -12.64
C TYR A 32 9.72 -12.46 -12.02
N PRO A 33 10.46 -13.55 -11.74
CA PRO A 33 9.92 -14.66 -10.97
C PRO A 33 9.51 -14.23 -9.56
N HIS A 34 8.38 -14.74 -9.08
CA HIS A 34 7.91 -14.56 -7.71
C HIS A 34 7.55 -15.93 -7.11
N ASP A 35 7.75 -16.08 -5.80
CA ASP A 35 7.50 -17.33 -5.09
C ASP A 35 5.98 -17.57 -4.96
N THR A 36 5.48 -18.64 -5.57
CA THR A 36 4.04 -18.99 -5.53
C THR A 36 3.57 -19.46 -4.15
N SER A 37 4.47 -19.61 -3.19
CA SER A 37 4.15 -19.86 -1.78
C SER A 37 4.18 -18.59 -0.91
N ALA A 38 4.49 -17.43 -1.49
CA ALA A 38 4.50 -16.15 -0.79
C ALA A 38 3.13 -15.48 -0.86
N TYR A 39 2.39 -15.54 0.24
CA TYR A 39 1.17 -14.76 0.41
C TYR A 39 1.57 -13.34 0.85
N THR A 40 1.89 -12.49 -0.12
CA THR A 40 2.49 -11.16 0.07
C THR A 40 1.58 -10.21 0.85
N GLU A 41 2.07 -9.73 2.01
CA GLU A 41 1.36 -8.76 2.87
C GLU A 41 2.14 -7.45 3.09
N GLY A 42 3.39 -7.38 2.65
CA GLY A 42 4.15 -6.14 2.61
C GLY A 42 5.33 -6.28 1.68
N LEU A 43 5.60 -5.26 0.89
CA LEU A 43 6.69 -5.26 -0.06
C LEU A 43 7.35 -3.88 -0.07
N PHE A 44 8.68 -3.84 -0.10
CA PHE A 44 9.38 -2.60 -0.45
C PHE A 44 10.67 -2.92 -1.18
N TYR A 45 11.17 -1.95 -1.94
CA TYR A 45 12.45 -2.06 -2.63
C TYR A 45 13.52 -1.26 -1.89
N LYS A 46 14.70 -1.85 -1.73
CA LYS A 46 15.85 -1.17 -1.14
C LYS A 46 17.18 -1.74 -1.64
N ASP A 47 18.06 -0.86 -2.11
CA ASP A 47 19.46 -1.15 -2.45
C ASP A 47 19.64 -2.37 -3.37
N GLY A 48 18.78 -2.53 -4.38
CA GLY A 48 18.83 -3.64 -5.34
C GLY A 48 18.06 -4.90 -4.94
N TYR A 49 17.43 -4.90 -3.77
CA TYR A 49 16.69 -6.05 -3.26
C TYR A 49 15.24 -5.69 -2.97
N LEU A 50 14.39 -6.72 -2.99
CA LEU A 50 13.06 -6.65 -2.43
C LEU A 50 13.11 -7.13 -0.98
N TYR A 51 12.34 -6.48 -0.13
CA TYR A 51 12.02 -6.95 1.20
C TYR A 51 10.54 -7.26 1.23
N GLU A 52 10.21 -8.47 1.66
CA GLU A 52 8.84 -8.99 1.59
C GLU A 52 8.41 -9.58 2.93
N SER A 53 7.19 -9.26 3.35
CA SER A 53 6.47 -9.92 4.42
C SER A 53 5.42 -10.85 3.83
N THR A 54 5.33 -12.07 4.36
CA THR A 54 4.32 -13.04 3.94
C THR A 54 3.40 -13.39 5.11
N GLY A 55 2.10 -13.43 4.84
CA GLY A 55 1.07 -13.80 5.80
C GLY A 55 0.60 -15.24 5.62
N GLU A 56 0.85 -16.10 6.61
CA GLU A 56 0.27 -17.44 6.67
C GLU A 56 0.20 -17.90 8.13
N LYS A 57 -0.87 -18.61 8.49
CA LYS A 57 -1.09 -19.02 9.89
C LYS A 57 0.02 -20.00 10.30
N GLY A 58 0.87 -19.56 11.23
CA GLY A 58 1.99 -20.35 11.74
C GLY A 58 3.21 -20.40 10.81
N ALA A 59 3.19 -19.73 9.67
CA ALA A 59 4.26 -19.77 8.65
C ALA A 59 4.57 -18.40 8.04
N SER A 60 4.15 -17.31 8.70
CA SER A 60 4.47 -15.94 8.29
C SER A 60 5.98 -15.70 8.35
N SER A 61 6.52 -14.88 7.44
CA SER A 61 7.96 -14.67 7.34
C SER A 61 8.33 -13.29 6.80
N ILE A 62 9.52 -12.80 7.16
CA ILE A 62 10.19 -11.67 6.51
C ILE A 62 11.31 -12.20 5.63
N ARG A 63 11.44 -11.67 4.42
CA ARG A 63 12.35 -12.14 3.39
C ARG A 63 13.13 -10.98 2.79
N LYS A 64 14.42 -11.19 2.53
CA LYS A 64 15.20 -10.40 1.58
C LYS A 64 15.32 -11.21 0.29
N VAL A 65 14.90 -10.64 -0.83
CA VAL A 65 14.72 -11.34 -2.09
C VAL A 65 15.53 -10.66 -3.19
N GLN A 66 16.24 -11.46 -3.99
CA GLN A 66 16.90 -11.00 -5.20
C GLN A 66 15.86 -10.73 -6.30
N LEU A 67 15.79 -9.49 -6.79
CA LEU A 67 14.79 -9.06 -7.78
C LEU A 67 14.79 -9.93 -9.05
N GLU A 68 15.96 -10.18 -9.64
CA GLU A 68 16.06 -10.81 -10.96
C GLU A 68 15.61 -12.27 -10.97
N THR A 69 15.76 -12.97 -9.83
CA THR A 69 15.57 -14.42 -9.75
C THR A 69 14.41 -14.82 -8.84
N GLY A 70 13.90 -13.92 -8.00
CA GLY A 70 12.96 -14.25 -6.92
C GLY A 70 13.58 -15.08 -5.79
N LYS A 71 14.91 -15.27 -5.77
CA LYS A 71 15.57 -16.09 -4.77
C LYS A 71 15.59 -15.39 -3.42
N VAL A 72 15.08 -16.07 -2.39
CA VAL A 72 15.21 -15.64 -1.00
C VAL A 72 16.68 -15.77 -0.56
N LEU A 73 17.28 -14.65 -0.17
CA LEU A 73 18.68 -14.55 0.29
C LEU A 73 18.79 -14.61 1.81
N GLN A 74 17.76 -14.11 2.50
CA GLN A 74 17.67 -14.11 3.96
C GLN A 74 16.20 -14.22 4.35
N ARG A 75 15.94 -14.94 5.44
CA ARG A 75 14.59 -15.24 5.90
C ARG A 75 14.53 -15.24 7.43
N HIS A 76 13.46 -14.72 7.98
CA HIS A 76 13.11 -14.81 9.39
C HIS A 76 11.67 -15.31 9.51
N GLU A 77 11.45 -16.38 10.26
CA GLU A 77 10.09 -16.85 10.56
C GLU A 77 9.50 -15.98 11.67
N VAL A 78 8.32 -15.42 11.42
CA VAL A 78 7.54 -14.73 12.45
C VAL A 78 7.04 -15.79 13.44
N PRO A 79 7.00 -15.50 14.77
CA PRO A 79 6.51 -16.48 15.74
C PRO A 79 5.10 -16.95 15.39
N SER A 80 4.86 -18.27 15.47
CA SER A 80 3.73 -18.94 14.84
C SER A 80 2.33 -18.49 15.30
N GLN A 81 2.24 -17.82 16.45
CA GLN A 81 0.98 -17.25 16.94
C GLN A 81 0.56 -15.97 16.19
N TYR A 82 1.46 -15.37 15.41
CA TYR A 82 1.21 -14.12 14.70
C TYR A 82 1.04 -14.37 13.20
N PHE A 83 0.15 -13.58 12.60
CA PHE A 83 0.01 -13.45 11.15
C PHE A 83 0.74 -12.17 10.73
N GLY A 84 1.81 -12.31 9.96
CA GLY A 84 2.66 -11.18 9.54
C GLY A 84 2.00 -10.37 8.43
N GLU A 85 2.10 -9.05 8.53
CA GLU A 85 1.46 -8.09 7.63
C GLU A 85 2.51 -7.10 7.11
N GLY A 86 2.13 -5.87 6.79
CA GLY A 86 2.98 -4.79 6.29
C GLY A 86 4.34 -4.64 6.94
N ILE A 87 5.33 -4.32 6.11
CA ILE A 87 6.70 -3.99 6.54
C ILE A 87 7.17 -2.67 5.96
N VAL A 88 8.08 -1.99 6.64
CA VAL A 88 8.75 -0.79 6.13
C VAL A 88 10.17 -0.67 6.69
N ASP A 89 11.06 -0.03 5.94
CA ASP A 89 12.40 0.33 6.43
C ASP A 89 12.40 1.69 7.16
N TRP A 90 13.15 1.76 8.25
CA TRP A 90 13.44 3.03 8.93
C TRP A 90 14.80 2.99 9.61
N ASN A 91 15.73 3.87 9.21
CA ASN A 91 17.05 4.03 9.86
C ASN A 91 17.81 2.73 10.15
N GLY A 92 17.84 1.79 9.20
CA GLY A 92 18.52 0.49 9.35
C GLY A 92 17.73 -0.56 10.13
N GLN A 93 16.47 -0.26 10.46
CA GLN A 93 15.51 -1.18 11.03
C GLN A 93 14.46 -1.59 10.00
N LEU A 94 13.85 -2.75 10.23
CA LEU A 94 12.64 -3.21 9.55
C LEU A 94 11.53 -3.28 10.58
N VAL A 95 10.46 -2.52 10.36
CA VAL A 95 9.25 -2.54 11.19
C VAL A 95 8.24 -3.45 10.52
N GLN A 96 7.60 -4.33 11.27
CA GLN A 96 6.57 -5.27 10.79
C GLN A 96 5.31 -5.17 11.64
N LEU A 97 4.15 -5.18 10.97
CA LEU A 97 2.84 -5.33 11.59
C LEU A 97 2.41 -6.80 11.67
N THR A 98 1.42 -7.05 12.51
CA THR A 98 0.62 -8.26 12.50
C THR A 98 -0.86 -7.93 12.32
N TRP A 99 -1.64 -8.90 11.85
CA TRP A 99 -3.03 -8.65 11.47
C TRP A 99 -3.91 -8.21 12.65
N GLN A 100 -4.18 -9.09 13.61
CA GLN A 100 -5.18 -8.85 14.67
C GLN A 100 -4.62 -8.84 16.09
N SER A 101 -3.32 -9.12 16.23
CA SER A 101 -2.68 -9.30 17.53
C SER A 101 -2.25 -8.00 18.21
N GLU A 102 -2.50 -6.84 17.60
CA GLU A 102 -2.19 -5.52 18.19
C GLU A 102 -0.70 -5.39 18.59
N THR A 103 0.16 -6.13 17.90
CA THR A 103 1.59 -6.29 18.21
C THR A 103 2.40 -6.12 16.93
N GLY A 104 3.42 -5.27 16.97
CA GLY A 104 4.39 -5.13 15.89
C GLY A 104 5.79 -5.48 16.36
N PHE A 105 6.66 -5.71 15.39
CA PHE A 105 8.04 -6.10 15.61
C PHE A 105 9.00 -5.14 14.93
N VAL A 106 10.14 -4.88 15.57
CA VAL A 106 11.24 -4.13 14.99
C VAL A 106 12.46 -5.03 14.94
N TYR A 107 12.99 -5.20 13.74
CA TYR A 107 14.16 -6.03 13.46
C TYR A 107 15.33 -5.18 12.97
N GLY A 108 16.55 -5.69 13.09
CA GLY A 108 17.67 -5.18 12.28
C GLY A 108 17.41 -5.49 10.80
N LEU A 109 17.59 -4.51 9.92
CA LEU A 109 17.35 -4.69 8.49
C LEU A 109 18.41 -5.59 7.82
N ASP A 110 19.61 -5.66 8.41
CA ASP A 110 20.75 -6.43 7.93
C ASP A 110 20.74 -7.89 8.40
N ASP A 111 20.30 -8.13 9.63
CA ASP A 111 20.37 -9.45 10.29
C ASP A 111 19.01 -10.09 10.60
N PHE A 112 17.91 -9.34 10.43
CA PHE A 112 16.55 -9.71 10.88
C PHE A 112 16.48 -10.16 12.34
N LYS A 113 17.41 -9.72 13.19
CA LYS A 113 17.34 -9.98 14.62
C LYS A 113 16.34 -9.03 15.26
N LEU A 114 15.44 -9.60 16.06
CA LEU A 114 14.48 -8.82 16.84
C LEU A 114 15.23 -7.84 17.74
N ARG A 115 14.84 -6.56 17.66
CA ARG A 115 15.33 -5.48 18.51
C ARG A 115 14.35 -5.25 19.65
N HIS A 116 13.07 -5.06 19.34
CA HIS A 116 11.99 -4.91 20.30
C HIS A 116 10.63 -5.14 19.63
N THR A 117 9.58 -5.16 20.46
CA THR A 117 8.18 -5.19 20.03
C THR A 117 7.50 -3.87 20.40
N PHE A 118 6.41 -3.55 19.72
CA PHE A 118 5.54 -2.42 20.04
C PHE A 118 4.07 -2.85 19.96
N SER A 119 3.16 -2.03 20.48
CA SER A 119 1.73 -2.30 20.46
C SER A 119 0.97 -1.17 19.79
N TYR A 120 -0.13 -1.52 19.14
CA TYR A 120 -1.05 -0.58 18.50
C TYR A 120 -2.48 -1.12 18.58
N PRO A 121 -3.50 -0.26 18.71
CA PRO A 121 -4.89 -0.73 18.76
C PRO A 121 -5.39 -1.13 17.38
N GLY A 122 -6.31 -2.10 17.33
CA GLY A 122 -6.97 -2.54 16.10
C GLY A 122 -6.08 -3.34 15.17
N GLU A 123 -6.55 -3.55 13.94
CA GLU A 123 -5.81 -4.33 12.95
C GLU A 123 -4.59 -3.56 12.41
N GLY A 124 -3.64 -4.29 11.81
CA GLY A 124 -2.55 -3.70 11.03
C GLY A 124 -2.40 -4.44 9.71
N TRP A 125 -2.49 -3.72 8.59
CA TRP A 125 -2.45 -4.32 7.25
C TRP A 125 -1.16 -3.94 6.53
N ALA A 126 -0.85 -2.66 6.38
CA ALA A 126 0.35 -2.25 5.66
C ALA A 126 1.09 -1.07 6.27
N LEU A 127 2.36 -0.92 5.89
CA LEU A 127 3.21 0.21 6.23
C LEU A 127 3.86 0.78 4.98
N THR A 128 4.02 2.10 4.93
CA THR A 128 5.01 2.76 4.07
C THR A 128 5.57 4.00 4.76
N ARG A 129 6.53 4.71 4.17
CA ARG A 129 7.13 5.90 4.79
C ARG A 129 7.63 6.93 3.79
N ASN A 130 7.50 8.18 4.18
CA ASN A 130 8.31 9.26 3.62
C ASN A 130 9.57 9.46 4.47
N ASN A 131 10.24 10.61 4.35
CA ASN A 131 11.44 10.92 5.12
C ASN A 131 11.18 11.40 6.56
N ARG A 132 9.92 11.45 7.02
CA ARG A 132 9.52 12.00 8.33
C ARG A 132 8.63 11.07 9.14
N HIS A 133 7.72 10.36 8.48
CA HIS A 133 6.66 9.61 9.13
C HIS A 133 6.49 8.25 8.46
N ILE A 134 5.99 7.30 9.26
CA ILE A 134 5.46 6.03 8.80
C ILE A 134 3.94 6.17 8.67
N TYR A 135 3.36 5.57 7.64
CA TYR A 135 1.93 5.51 7.39
C TYR A 135 1.45 4.08 7.52
N MET A 136 0.31 3.87 8.17
CA MET A 136 -0.25 2.55 8.46
C MET A 136 -1.70 2.45 7.97
N SER A 137 -2.02 1.39 7.24
CA SER A 137 -3.39 1.00 6.91
C SER A 137 -3.87 -0.15 7.79
N ASP A 138 -5.19 -0.31 7.85
CA ASP A 138 -5.87 -1.38 8.61
C ASP A 138 -7.16 -1.86 7.93
N GLY A 139 -7.25 -1.71 6.60
CA GLY A 139 -8.45 -2.04 5.83
C GLY A 139 -9.58 -1.02 5.94
N SER A 140 -9.51 -0.06 6.86
CA SER A 140 -10.46 1.06 6.90
C SER A 140 -10.17 2.10 5.81
N SER A 141 -10.85 3.24 5.87
CA SER A 141 -10.57 4.42 5.02
C SER A 141 -9.59 5.40 5.68
N VAL A 142 -9.03 5.04 6.83
CA VAL A 142 -8.14 5.92 7.59
C VAL A 142 -6.72 5.37 7.54
N LEU A 143 -5.78 6.21 7.12
CA LEU A 143 -4.35 5.96 7.31
C LEU A 143 -3.90 6.59 8.63
N ARG A 144 -3.25 5.82 9.49
CA ARG A 144 -2.59 6.33 10.69
C ARG A 144 -1.21 6.87 10.32
N ILE A 145 -0.85 8.01 10.91
CA ILE A 145 0.51 8.56 10.83
C ILE A 145 1.21 8.19 12.13
N LEU A 146 2.31 7.46 12.03
CA LEU A 146 3.10 7.01 13.17
C LEU A 146 4.36 7.86 13.30
N ASP A 147 4.69 8.22 14.54
CA ASP A 147 6.03 8.68 14.89
C ASP A 147 7.00 7.51 14.73
N PRO A 148 8.09 7.65 13.96
CA PRO A 148 8.88 6.49 13.57
C PRO A 148 9.84 5.99 14.66
N ASP A 149 10.09 6.80 15.69
CA ASP A 149 10.95 6.40 16.81
C ASP A 149 10.15 5.68 17.91
N THR A 150 8.93 6.13 18.17
CA THR A 150 8.04 5.57 19.19
C THR A 150 7.01 4.58 18.65
N LEU A 151 6.76 4.62 17.33
CA LEU A 151 5.72 3.88 16.61
C LEU A 151 4.29 4.17 17.10
N ALA A 152 4.11 5.24 17.87
CA ALA A 152 2.82 5.71 18.34
C ALA A 152 2.10 6.51 17.24
N ALA A 153 0.78 6.36 17.16
CA ALA A 153 -0.02 7.18 16.25
C ALA A 153 -0.03 8.65 16.71
N ILE A 154 0.41 9.54 15.82
CA ILE A 154 0.48 10.99 16.04
C ILE A 154 -0.53 11.78 15.19
N GLY A 155 -1.23 11.09 14.30
CA GLY A 155 -2.25 11.69 13.45
C GLY A 155 -2.91 10.67 12.55
N SER A 156 -3.82 11.14 11.71
CA SER A 156 -4.49 10.29 10.72
C SER A 156 -4.92 11.08 9.49
N ILE A 157 -5.15 10.36 8.40
CA ILE A 157 -5.62 10.88 7.12
C ILE A 157 -6.85 10.05 6.72
N MET A 158 -7.99 10.70 6.52
CA MET A 158 -9.17 10.07 5.94
C MET A 158 -9.02 10.05 4.41
N VAL A 159 -8.95 8.87 3.82
CA VAL A 159 -8.81 8.71 2.38
C VAL A 159 -10.18 8.81 1.72
N THR A 160 -10.31 9.72 0.75
CA THR A 160 -11.56 9.90 0.00
C THR A 160 -11.32 10.06 -1.50
N ALA A 161 -12.22 9.52 -2.30
CA ALA A 161 -12.31 9.75 -3.74
C ALA A 161 -13.64 10.47 -4.03
N ASP A 162 -13.56 11.67 -4.62
CA ASP A 162 -14.74 12.52 -4.88
C ASP A 162 -15.62 12.75 -3.64
N GLY A 163 -14.99 12.83 -2.46
CA GLY A 163 -15.66 13.04 -1.17
C GLY A 163 -16.25 11.76 -0.54
N VAL A 164 -16.11 10.60 -1.19
CA VAL A 164 -16.55 9.31 -0.65
C VAL A 164 -15.36 8.59 -0.01
N PRO A 165 -15.47 8.07 1.22
CA PRO A 165 -14.41 7.29 1.84
C PRO A 165 -14.02 6.06 1.01
N VAL A 166 -12.71 5.83 0.88
CA VAL A 166 -12.17 4.64 0.19
C VAL A 166 -11.75 3.64 1.25
N THR A 167 -12.48 2.54 1.40
CA THR A 167 -12.17 1.45 2.33
C THR A 167 -11.29 0.38 1.66
N ASN A 168 -10.91 -0.64 2.43
CA ASN A 168 -10.07 -1.76 2.00
C ASN A 168 -8.66 -1.32 1.56
N LEU A 169 -8.14 -0.26 2.17
CA LEU A 169 -6.76 0.16 2.00
C LEU A 169 -5.86 -0.95 2.56
N ASN A 170 -5.11 -1.60 1.69
CA ASN A 170 -4.24 -2.71 2.04
C ASN A 170 -2.78 -2.26 1.90
N GLU A 171 -1.98 -2.95 1.09
CA GLU A 171 -0.57 -2.64 0.91
C GLU A 171 -0.34 -1.19 0.46
N LEU A 172 0.70 -0.54 1.02
CA LEU A 172 1.03 0.86 0.80
C LEU A 172 2.44 1.00 0.26
N GLU A 173 2.65 2.00 -0.61
CA GLU A 173 4.00 2.44 -0.97
C GLU A 173 4.11 3.95 -1.18
N TRP A 174 5.22 4.56 -0.76
CA TRP A 174 5.47 5.98 -0.97
C TRP A 174 6.16 6.19 -2.32
N VAL A 175 5.45 6.82 -3.25
CA VAL A 175 5.89 7.03 -4.64
C VAL A 175 5.85 8.52 -4.96
N ASP A 176 7.02 9.14 -5.09
CA ASP A 176 7.20 10.53 -5.54
C ASP A 176 6.28 11.58 -4.88
N GLY A 177 6.09 11.45 -3.56
CA GLY A 177 5.29 12.40 -2.78
C GLY A 177 3.83 11.99 -2.57
N GLU A 178 3.40 10.87 -3.16
CA GLU A 178 2.07 10.30 -3.00
C GLU A 178 2.15 8.98 -2.21
N ILE A 179 1.04 8.60 -1.57
CA ILE A 179 0.86 7.26 -1.00
C ILE A 179 0.09 6.44 -2.04
N TYR A 180 0.68 5.37 -2.51
CA TYR A 180 0.00 4.36 -3.32
C TYR A 180 -0.60 3.34 -2.37
N ALA A 181 -1.83 2.91 -2.62
CA ALA A 181 -2.51 1.92 -1.80
C ALA A 181 -3.23 0.89 -2.66
N ASN A 182 -2.92 -0.39 -2.49
CA ASN A 182 -3.78 -1.46 -3.00
C ASN A 182 -5.17 -1.34 -2.36
N ILE A 183 -6.22 -1.54 -3.17
CA ILE A 183 -7.58 -1.68 -2.66
C ILE A 183 -7.95 -3.16 -2.69
N TRP A 184 -8.02 -3.79 -1.51
CA TRP A 184 -8.25 -5.22 -1.39
C TRP A 184 -9.56 -5.65 -2.07
N LEU A 185 -9.52 -6.83 -2.71
CA LEU A 185 -10.56 -7.39 -3.59
C LEU A 185 -10.79 -6.64 -4.91
N THR A 186 -9.85 -5.77 -5.31
CA THR A 186 -9.89 -5.09 -6.61
C THR A 186 -8.55 -5.19 -7.34
N ASN A 187 -8.54 -4.88 -8.64
CA ASN A 187 -7.32 -4.70 -9.42
C ASN A 187 -6.87 -3.23 -9.46
N ARG A 188 -7.16 -2.44 -8.41
CA ARG A 188 -6.86 -1.01 -8.39
C ARG A 188 -5.86 -0.65 -7.31
N ILE A 189 -5.05 0.35 -7.63
CA ILE A 189 -4.21 1.10 -6.69
C ILE A 189 -4.72 2.54 -6.65
N ALA A 190 -4.97 3.07 -5.47
CA ALA A 190 -5.24 4.49 -5.26
C ALA A 190 -3.93 5.26 -5.17
N ARG A 191 -3.83 6.41 -5.84
CA ARG A 191 -2.78 7.41 -5.63
C ARG A 191 -3.34 8.49 -4.72
N ILE A 192 -2.80 8.63 -3.52
CA ILE A 192 -3.36 9.44 -2.45
C ILE A 192 -2.42 10.61 -2.17
N ASP A 193 -2.96 11.83 -2.16
CA ASP A 193 -2.24 13.00 -1.66
C ASP A 193 -2.17 12.93 -0.13
N PRO A 194 -0.98 12.78 0.47
CA PRO A 194 -0.83 12.62 1.91
C PRO A 194 -1.16 13.90 2.70
N ALA A 195 -1.20 15.08 2.05
CA ALA A 195 -1.56 16.32 2.72
C ALA A 195 -3.08 16.46 2.92
N THR A 196 -3.87 15.86 2.03
CA THR A 196 -5.34 16.03 2.02
C THR A 196 -6.13 14.75 2.22
N GLY A 197 -5.53 13.59 1.96
CA GLY A 197 -6.22 12.30 1.90
C GLY A 197 -7.05 12.10 0.63
N HIS A 198 -7.04 13.06 -0.31
CA HIS A 198 -7.76 12.90 -1.56
C HIS A 198 -7.04 11.93 -2.49
N VAL A 199 -7.80 11.03 -3.11
CA VAL A 199 -7.31 10.24 -4.25
C VAL A 199 -7.14 11.17 -5.43
N VAL A 200 -5.89 11.31 -5.89
CA VAL A 200 -5.49 12.15 -7.04
C VAL A 200 -5.35 11.35 -8.33
N GLY A 201 -5.42 10.02 -8.25
CA GLY A 201 -5.43 9.15 -9.41
C GLY A 201 -5.77 7.71 -9.06
N TRP A 202 -6.30 6.97 -10.04
CA TRP A 202 -6.48 5.53 -9.95
C TRP A 202 -5.52 4.84 -10.91
N ILE A 203 -4.91 3.75 -10.49
CA ILE A 203 -4.18 2.84 -11.37
C ILE A 203 -5.03 1.58 -11.50
N ASP A 204 -5.45 1.26 -12.72
CA ASP A 204 -6.24 0.08 -13.03
C ASP A 204 -5.36 -0.99 -13.67
N LEU A 205 -5.09 -2.03 -12.89
CA LEU A 205 -4.27 -3.20 -13.23
C LEU A 205 -5.12 -4.37 -13.72
N THR A 206 -6.39 -4.14 -14.08
CA THR A 206 -7.21 -5.18 -14.72
C THR A 206 -6.46 -5.82 -15.90
N GLY A 207 -6.44 -7.15 -15.93
CA GLY A 207 -5.77 -7.93 -16.96
C GLY A 207 -4.27 -8.14 -16.75
N LEU A 208 -3.67 -7.62 -15.66
CA LEU A 208 -2.23 -7.81 -15.39
C LEU A 208 -1.91 -9.28 -15.12
N PHE A 209 -2.79 -9.96 -14.38
CA PHE A 209 -2.69 -11.38 -14.10
C PHE A 209 -4.09 -11.98 -13.93
N ASP A 210 -4.28 -13.22 -14.39
CA ASP A 210 -5.53 -13.96 -14.22
C ASP A 210 -5.49 -14.80 -12.93
N VAL A 211 -6.04 -14.24 -11.85
CA VAL A 211 -6.09 -14.89 -10.54
C VAL A 211 -6.88 -16.20 -10.53
N ASN A 212 -7.75 -16.45 -11.51
CA ASN A 212 -8.48 -17.71 -11.62
C ASN A 212 -7.56 -18.92 -11.89
N THR A 213 -6.31 -18.65 -12.28
CA THR A 213 -5.28 -19.69 -12.45
C THR A 213 -4.62 -20.11 -11.13
N LEU A 214 -4.89 -19.40 -10.03
CA LEU A 214 -4.30 -19.67 -8.70
C LEU A 214 -5.16 -20.64 -7.87
N PRO A 215 -4.57 -21.29 -6.85
CA PRO A 215 -5.30 -22.24 -6.01
C PRO A 215 -6.45 -21.62 -5.21
N ARG A 216 -6.33 -20.37 -4.75
CA ARG A 216 -7.37 -19.66 -3.99
C ARG A 216 -7.66 -18.28 -4.63
N PRO A 217 -8.34 -18.21 -5.79
CA PRO A 217 -8.51 -16.96 -6.54
C PRO A 217 -9.19 -15.80 -5.78
N VAL A 218 -9.95 -16.12 -4.73
CA VAL A 218 -10.62 -15.13 -3.86
C VAL A 218 -9.64 -14.45 -2.91
N ASP A 219 -8.60 -15.16 -2.47
CA ASP A 219 -7.63 -14.73 -1.46
C ASP A 219 -6.28 -14.34 -2.09
N ASP A 220 -5.90 -15.02 -3.17
CA ASP A 220 -4.63 -14.87 -3.91
C ASP A 220 -4.69 -13.66 -4.89
N VAL A 221 -5.02 -12.48 -4.35
CA VAL A 221 -5.31 -11.25 -5.09
C VAL A 221 -4.08 -10.33 -5.26
N LEU A 222 -4.23 -9.28 -6.08
CA LEU A 222 -3.28 -8.18 -6.19
C LEU A 222 -2.97 -7.58 -4.80
N ASN A 223 -1.70 -7.58 -4.39
CA ASN A 223 -1.21 -6.98 -3.15
C ASN A 223 0.33 -6.93 -3.18
N GLY A 224 0.92 -5.78 -2.84
CA GLY A 224 2.38 -5.57 -2.87
C GLY A 224 2.78 -4.56 -3.93
N ILE A 225 3.35 -3.44 -3.50
CA ILE A 225 3.82 -2.33 -4.31
C ILE A 225 5.21 -1.96 -3.80
N ALA A 226 6.19 -1.82 -4.69
CA ALA A 226 7.52 -1.37 -4.29
C ALA A 226 8.06 -0.32 -5.25
N TRP A 227 8.81 0.64 -4.70
CA TRP A 227 9.33 1.77 -5.45
C TRP A 227 10.85 1.86 -5.38
N ASP A 228 11.48 1.87 -6.56
CA ASP A 228 12.88 2.25 -6.71
C ASP A 228 13.00 3.69 -7.16
N ALA A 229 13.07 4.60 -6.20
CA ALA A 229 13.20 6.04 -6.45
C ALA A 229 14.47 6.44 -7.22
N GLN A 230 15.54 5.64 -7.16
CA GLN A 230 16.78 5.96 -7.85
C GLN A 230 16.65 5.77 -9.37
N HIS A 231 15.84 4.80 -9.79
CA HIS A 231 15.71 4.41 -11.20
C HIS A 231 14.30 4.57 -11.76
N ASP A 232 13.38 5.16 -10.99
CA ASP A 232 11.99 5.42 -11.41
C ASP A 232 11.24 4.12 -11.80
N ARG A 233 11.37 3.07 -10.97
CA ARG A 233 10.78 1.75 -11.23
C ARG A 233 9.72 1.39 -10.20
N LEU A 234 8.51 1.13 -10.69
CA LEU A 234 7.37 0.68 -9.91
C LEU A 234 7.18 -0.82 -10.09
N PHE A 235 7.18 -1.55 -8.98
CA PHE A 235 6.95 -2.98 -8.95
C PHE A 235 5.60 -3.29 -8.31
N VAL A 236 4.89 -4.26 -8.87
CA VAL A 236 3.63 -4.77 -8.32
C VAL A 236 3.59 -6.29 -8.40
N THR A 237 2.98 -6.92 -7.41
CA THR A 237 2.79 -8.38 -7.36
C THR A 237 1.43 -8.72 -6.74
N GLY A 238 1.23 -9.98 -6.37
CA GLY A 238 0.08 -10.40 -5.60
C GLY A 238 0.37 -11.61 -4.74
N LYS A 239 -0.60 -11.91 -3.89
CA LYS A 239 -0.59 -13.05 -2.98
C LYS A 239 -0.51 -14.33 -3.78
N ASN A 240 0.57 -15.09 -3.60
CA ASN A 240 0.88 -16.34 -4.31
C ASN A 240 1.05 -16.19 -5.83
N TRP A 241 1.26 -14.98 -6.34
CA TRP A 241 1.47 -14.77 -7.78
C TRP A 241 2.81 -15.36 -8.23
N PRO A 242 2.89 -15.96 -9.44
CA PRO A 242 4.14 -16.49 -9.97
C PRO A 242 5.08 -15.41 -10.52
N LYS A 243 4.61 -14.16 -10.56
CA LYS A 243 5.30 -13.02 -11.17
C LYS A 243 5.16 -11.76 -10.35
N LEU A 244 6.27 -11.02 -10.31
CA LEU A 244 6.31 -9.61 -9.95
C LEU A 244 6.57 -8.81 -11.22
N PHE A 245 5.82 -7.72 -11.40
CA PHE A 245 5.85 -6.92 -12.62
C PHE A 245 6.44 -5.55 -12.33
N GLU A 246 7.44 -5.14 -13.12
CA GLU A 246 7.81 -3.75 -13.25
C GLU A 246 6.90 -3.08 -14.28
N ILE A 247 6.26 -1.99 -13.90
CA ILE A 247 5.27 -1.31 -14.73
C ILE A 247 5.58 0.17 -14.89
N LYS A 248 5.17 0.73 -16.03
CA LYS A 248 5.04 2.18 -16.23
C LYS A 248 3.58 2.56 -16.33
N LEU A 249 3.21 3.66 -15.69
CA LEU A 249 1.84 4.17 -15.71
C LEU A 249 1.57 4.89 -17.03
N VAL A 250 0.46 4.55 -17.67
CA VAL A 250 -0.01 5.19 -18.91
C VAL A 250 -1.34 5.84 -18.64
N LYS A 251 -1.41 7.17 -18.73
CA LYS A 251 -2.67 7.90 -18.50
C LYS A 251 -3.70 7.45 -19.54
N ARG A 252 -4.87 6.97 -19.08
CA ARG A 252 -5.99 6.67 -19.98
C ARG A 252 -6.56 8.00 -20.46
N VAL A 253 -6.71 8.12 -21.78
CA VAL A 253 -7.48 9.22 -22.36
C VAL A 253 -8.95 8.92 -22.07
N ALA A 254 -9.69 9.89 -21.56
CA ALA A 254 -11.13 9.74 -21.40
C ALA A 254 -11.74 9.44 -22.80
N PRO A 255 -12.65 8.47 -22.92
CA PRO A 255 -13.34 8.19 -24.17
C PRO A 255 -14.11 9.42 -24.68
#